data_AF-A0A256YKS0-F1
#
_entry.id   AF-A0A256YKS0-F1
#
_cell.length_a   1.000
_cell.length_b   1.000
_cell.length_c   1.000
_cell.angle_alpha   90.00
_cell.angle_beta   90.00
_cell.angle_gamma   90.00
#
_symmetry.space_group_name_H-M   'P 1'
#
loop_
_entity.id
_entity.type
_entity.pdbx_description
1 polymer ?
#
loop_
_entity_poly.entity_id
_entity_poly.type
_entity_poly.pdbx_seq_one_letter_code
_entity_poly.pdbx_strand_id
1 'polypeptide(L)' 'MISKSNFRIIEKYVFLGDIRYRIAIIGTNIIFNVKASNEEEALEKASEIAEKMGLNDDTIELIREKYKEKSR' A
#
# COMPACT_ATOMS: atom_id res chain seq x y z
N MET A 1 -13.43 -0.95 3.33
CA MET A 1 -12.08 -1.21 3.84
C MET A 1 -11.37 -2.13 2.86
N ILE A 2 -10.12 -1.85 2.51
CA ILE A 2 -9.38 -2.68 1.55
C ILE A 2 -8.89 -3.94 2.27
N SER A 3 -9.05 -5.11 1.65
CA SER A 3 -8.50 -6.34 2.20
C SER A 3 -6.97 -6.27 2.36
N LYS A 4 -6.41 -6.76 3.48
CA LYS A 4 -4.95 -6.88 3.70
C LYS A 4 -4.25 -7.66 2.58
N SER A 5 -4.96 -8.59 1.93
CA SER A 5 -4.44 -9.36 0.77
C SER A 5 -4.14 -8.51 -0.47
N ASN A 6 -4.68 -7.28 -0.55
CA ASN A 6 -4.36 -6.34 -1.62
C ASN A 6 -3.04 -5.59 -1.39
N PHE A 7 -2.43 -5.72 -0.21
CA PHE A 7 -1.16 -5.08 0.13
C PHE A 7 0.01 -6.07 0.04
N ARG A 8 1.17 -5.54 -0.35
CA ARG A 8 2.43 -6.27 -0.37
C ARG A 8 3.55 -5.41 0.18
N ILE A 9 4.24 -5.90 1.21
CA ILE A 9 5.50 -5.30 1.65
C ILE A 9 6.54 -5.55 0.57
N ILE A 10 7.11 -4.48 0.02
CA ILE A 10 8.16 -4.55 -1.01
C ILE A 10 9.54 -4.46 -0.35
N GLU A 11 9.64 -3.64 0.70
CA GLU A 11 10.94 -3.31 1.28
C GLU A 11 10.79 -2.96 2.76
N LYS A 12 11.80 -3.36 3.55
CA LYS A 12 12.02 -2.94 4.93
C LYS A 12 13.40 -2.29 4.98
N TYR A 13 13.49 -1.07 5.48
CA TYR A 13 14.73 -0.30 5.54
C TYR A 13 14.81 0.54 6.81
N VAL A 14 16.02 1.00 7.14
CA VAL A 14 16.24 1.93 8.25
C VAL A 14 16.51 3.30 7.66
N PHE A 15 15.81 4.32 8.16
CA PHE A 15 16.00 5.71 7.77
C PHE A 15 15.95 6.61 9.00
N LEU A 16 17.05 7.33 9.25
CA LEU A 16 17.22 8.19 10.45
C LEU A 16 16.97 7.44 11.77
N GLY A 17 17.42 6.18 11.85
CA GLY A 17 17.23 5.33 13.03
C GLY A 17 15.87 4.65 13.13
N ASP A 18 14.93 4.98 12.24
CA ASP A 18 13.59 4.39 12.23
C ASP A 18 13.46 3.26 11.24
N ILE A 19 12.79 2.17 11.64
CA ILE A 19 12.38 1.11 10.73
C ILE A 19 11.20 1.62 9.90
N ARG A 20 11.34 1.52 8.58
CA ARG A 20 10.34 1.90 7.60
C ARG A 20 10.04 0.75 6.66
N TYR A 21 8.80 0.71 6.23
CA TYR A 21 8.27 -0.27 5.30
C TYR A 21 7.71 0.44 4.07
N ARG A 22 8.04 -0.09 2.89
CA ARG A 22 7.36 0.26 1.63
C ARG A 22 6.33 -0.80 1.34
N ILE A 23 5.08 -0.38 1.20
CA ILE A 23 3.94 -1.27 1.00
C ILE A 23 3.22 -0.86 -0.27
N ALA A 24 3.14 -1.74 -1.26
CA ALA A 24 2.35 -1.50 -2.46
C ALA A 24 0.93 -2.04 -2.35
N ILE A 25 0.02 -1.38 -3.05
CA ILE A 25 -1.26 -1.99 -3.45
C ILE A 25 -1.01 -2.79 -4.74
N ILE A 26 -1.26 -4.10 -4.68
CA ILE A 26 -1.05 -5.03 -5.79
C ILE A 26 -1.86 -4.58 -7.01
N GLY A 27 -1.25 -4.61 -8.19
CA GLY A 27 -1.89 -4.23 -9.45
C GLY A 27 -1.99 -2.72 -9.67
N THR A 28 -1.38 -1.90 -8.81
CA THR A 28 -1.29 -0.45 -8.96
C THR A 28 0.17 0.01 -8.80
N ASN A 29 0.45 1.29 -9.07
CA ASN A 29 1.71 1.94 -8.75
C ASN A 29 1.70 2.69 -7.40
N ILE A 30 0.68 2.45 -6.56
CA ILE A 30 0.54 3.11 -5.25
C ILE A 30 1.46 2.42 -4.26
N ILE A 31 2.33 3.20 -3.61
CA ILE A 31 3.25 2.74 -2.57
C ILE A 31 3.12 3.64 -1.35
N PHE A 32 2.86 3.03 -0.19
CA PHE A 32 2.88 3.68 1.11
C PHE A 32 4.23 3.48 1.77
N ASN A 33 4.80 4.56 2.30
CA ASN A 33 6.00 4.51 3.13
C ASN A 33 5.58 4.76 4.57
N VAL A 34 5.68 3.75 5.42
CA VAL A 34 5.23 3.83 6.82
C VAL A 34 6.36 3.50 7.77
N LYS A 35 6.44 4.24 8.88
CA LYS A 35 7.25 3.86 10.04
C LYS A 35 6.47 2.83 10.85
N ALA A 36 7.08 1.68 11.12
CA ALA A 36 6.48 0.61 11.91
C ALA A 36 7.57 -0.27 12.54
N SER A 37 7.23 -0.94 13.62
CA SER A 37 8.13 -1.80 14.40
C SER A 37 8.12 -3.24 13.88
N ASN A 38 7.02 -3.65 13.23
CA ASN A 38 6.82 -4.97 12.64
C ASN A 38 5.93 -4.89 11.38
N GLU A 39 5.77 -6.01 10.70
CA GLU A 39 5.02 -6.10 9.43
C GLU A 39 3.51 -5.88 9.60
N GLU A 40 2.94 -6.37 10.71
CA GLU A 40 1.51 -6.24 10.99
C GLU A 40 1.12 -4.77 11.20
N GLU A 41 1.87 -4.04 12.02
CA GLU A 41 1.71 -2.61 12.25
C GLU A 41 1.87 -1.82 10.94
N ALA A 42 2.81 -2.24 10.09
CA ALA A 42 3.02 -1.60 8.81
C ALA A 42 1.80 -1.75 7.88
N LEU A 43 1.24 -2.95 7.79
CA LEU A 43 0.04 -3.23 6.99
C LEU A 43 -1.20 -2.52 7.53
N GLU A 44 -1.37 -2.45 8.85
CA GLU A 44 -2.47 -1.71 9.48
C GLU A 44 -2.39 -0.22 9.15
N LYS A 45 -1.23 0.40 9.31
CA LYS A 45 -1.00 1.80 8.94
C LYS A 45 -1.25 2.07 7.45
N ALA A 46 -0.81 1.16 6.57
CA ALA A 46 -1.08 1.29 5.14
C ALA A 46 -2.59 1.23 4.83
N SER A 47 -3.31 0.33 5.50
CA SER A 47 -4.77 0.22 5.36
C SER A 47 -5.49 1.48 5.84
N GLU A 48 -5.10 2.04 6.99
CA GLU A 48 -5.68 3.29 7.50
C GLU A 48 -5.40 4.48 6.57
N ILE A 49 -4.19 4.60 6.03
CA ILE A 49 -3.86 5.67 5.09
C ILE A 49 -4.71 5.52 3.83
N ALA A 50 -4.83 4.31 3.30
CA ALA A 50 -5.64 4.05 2.11
C ALA A 50 -7.11 4.42 2.34
N GLU A 51 -7.67 4.07 3.50
CA GLU A 51 -9.03 4.46 3.89
C GLU A 51 -9.19 5.98 4.01
N LYS A 52 -8.24 6.66 4.66
CA LYS A 52 -8.23 8.14 4.79
C LYS A 52 -8.12 8.84 3.42
N MET A 53 -7.54 8.17 2.42
CA MET A 53 -7.46 8.67 1.05
C MET A 53 -8.71 8.32 0.21
N GLY A 54 -9.70 7.65 0.79
CA GLY A 54 -10.90 7.19 0.07
C GLY A 54 -10.62 6.03 -0.89
N LEU A 55 -9.48 5.35 -0.76
CA LEU A 55 -9.20 4.14 -1.51
C LEU A 55 -10.01 3.00 -0.88
N ASN A 56 -11.02 2.55 -1.59
CA ASN A 56 -11.77 1.34 -1.32
C ASN A 56 -11.52 0.31 -2.45
N ASP A 57 -12.06 -0.90 -2.31
CA ASP A 57 -11.83 -1.96 -3.28
C ASP A 57 -12.32 -1.54 -4.69
N ASP A 58 -13.48 -0.89 -4.81
CA ASP A 58 -14.01 -0.39 -6.09
C ASP A 58 -13.06 0.62 -6.74
N THR A 59 -12.52 1.56 -5.96
CA THR A 59 -11.58 2.58 -6.45
C THR A 59 -10.26 1.94 -6.88
N ILE A 60 -9.78 0.94 -6.15
CA ILE A 60 -8.57 0.19 -6.51
C ILE A 60 -8.77 -0.56 -7.81
N GLU A 61 -9.91 -1.22 -8.01
CA GLU A 61 -10.20 -1.92 -9.27
C GLU A 61 -10.20 -0.95 -10.46
N LEU A 62 -10.83 0.22 -10.33
CA LEU A 62 -10.78 1.25 -11.37
C LEU A 62 -9.35 1.72 -11.68
N ILE A 63 -8.50 1.83 -10.65
CA ILE A 63 -7.08 2.18 -10.83
C ILE A 63 -6.34 1.05 -11.54
N ARG A 64 -6.60 -0.21 -11.19
CA ARG A 64 -6.00 -1.40 -11.82
C ARG A 64 -6.34 -1.47 -13.30
N GLU A 65 -7.60 -1.22 -13.67
CA GLU A 65 -8.05 -1.20 -15.07
C GLU A 65 -7.30 -0.13 -15.87
N LYS A 66 -7.28 1.11 -15.38
CA LYS A 66 -6.56 2.22 -16.03
C LYS A 66 -5.05 1.96 -16.14
N TYR A 67 -4.46 1.31 -15.15
CA TYR A 67 -3.05 0.96 -15.18
C TYR A 67 -2.73 -0.10 -16.25
N LYS A 68 -3.60 -1.11 -16.38
CA LYS A 68 -3.47 -2.14 -17.44
C LYS A 68 -3.61 -1.55 -18.84
N GLU A 69 -4.51 -0.60 -19.06
CA GLU A 69 -4.68 0.08 -20.35
C GLU A 69 -3.44 0.87 -20.76
N LYS A 70 -2.80 1.57 -19.82
CA LYS A 70 -1.56 2.34 -20.07
C LYS A 70 -0.31 1.49 -20.24
N SER A 71 -0.33 0.24 -19.79
CA SER A 71 0.81 -0.68 -19.86
C SER A 71 0.82 -1.52 -21.14
N ARG A 72 -0.16 -1.34 -22.01
CA ARG A 72 -0.26 -1.91 -23.35
C ARG A 72 0.20 -0.89 -24.39
#